data_AF-A0A350C945-F1
#
_entry.id   AF-A0A350C945-F1
#
_cell.length_a   1.000
_cell.length_b   1.000
_cell.length_c   1.000
_cell.angle_alpha   90.00
_cell.angle_beta   90.00
_cell.angle_gamma   90.00
#
_symmetry.space_group_name_H-M   'P 1'
#
loop_
_entity.id
_entity.type
_entity.pdbx_description
1 polymer ?
#
loop_
_entity_poly.entity_id
_entity_poly.type
_entity_poly.pdbx_seq_one_letter_code
_entity_poly.pdbx_strand_id
1 'polypeptide(L)'
;MEFRQMMSVPQNRISLIAPAGLVLLVWLCAGCSRGPESSSEATSSSTATTSADGAEQVSSSGGWLGSTACRECHSQIFERYTGHPMWHTLAKTDKATAIENFSQTSFSGPAGLEYRVEVNEGFPAGSPSTSSMPAGSGSRQPVQWHHELRRASDGSVLYDQRVPFEIAVGSGAHGRSWLRNVEGRLYQSPITWYAEDGHWGLSPGYAPEFHDRFERRVTHACLSCHAGRAIPLAGEPDRFQDPLFAEESIGCERCHGPGEQHVQWHRNIAAA
;
A
#
# COMPACT_ATOMS: atom_id res chain seq x y z
N MET A 1 -0.04 -28.63 60.80
CA MET A 1 -1.22 -29.19 60.11
C MET A 1 -1.71 -28.11 59.16
N GLU A 2 -1.74 -28.23 57.84
CA GLU A 2 -1.46 -29.32 56.90
C GLU A 2 -0.88 -28.69 55.63
N PHE A 3 0.08 -29.39 55.03
CA PHE A 3 0.59 -29.17 53.67
C PHE A 3 -0.39 -29.80 52.68
N ARG A 4 -0.76 -29.10 51.59
CA ARG A 4 -1.50 -29.72 50.47
C ARG A 4 -0.88 -29.38 49.11
N GLN A 5 0.00 -30.32 48.72
CA GLN A 5 0.23 -30.90 47.39
C GLN A 5 0.31 -29.98 46.14
N MET A 6 1.55 -29.88 45.65
CA MET A 6 1.92 -29.58 44.26
C MET A 6 1.37 -30.64 43.30
N MET A 7 0.71 -30.20 42.22
CA MET A 7 0.35 -31.05 41.08
C MET A 7 1.54 -31.16 40.14
N SER A 8 1.94 -32.40 39.85
CA SER A 8 3.01 -32.75 38.91
C SER A 8 2.53 -32.74 37.46
N VAL A 9 3.28 -32.09 36.57
CA VAL A 9 3.11 -32.15 35.11
C VAL A 9 3.75 -33.44 34.56
N PRO A 10 3.06 -34.25 33.73
CA PRO A 10 3.66 -35.43 33.12
C PRO A 10 4.55 -35.06 31.93
N GLN A 11 5.80 -35.54 31.94
CA GLN A 11 6.72 -35.46 30.80
C GLN A 11 6.36 -36.50 29.74
N ASN A 12 5.99 -36.05 28.54
CA ASN A 12 5.71 -36.92 27.41
C ASN A 12 7.04 -37.32 26.72
N ARG A 13 7.36 -38.61 26.72
CA ARG A 13 8.56 -39.17 26.04
C ARG A 13 8.21 -39.50 24.59
N ILE A 14 8.77 -38.76 23.64
CA ILE A 14 8.71 -39.09 22.22
C ILE A 14 9.85 -40.07 21.91
N SER A 15 9.50 -41.31 21.58
CA SER A 15 10.44 -42.32 21.09
C SER A 15 10.63 -42.19 19.58
N LEU A 16 11.88 -42.01 19.16
CA LEU A 16 12.34 -42.08 17.77
C LEU A 16 12.31 -43.53 17.29
N ILE A 17 11.61 -43.79 16.18
CA ILE A 17 11.75 -45.04 15.41
C ILE A 17 12.00 -44.64 13.95
N ALA A 18 13.19 -44.96 13.45
CA ALA A 18 13.50 -44.95 12.02
C ALA A 18 13.22 -46.33 11.42
N PRO A 19 12.85 -46.40 10.13
CA PRO A 19 13.32 -47.50 9.31
C PRO A 19 14.02 -47.03 8.04
N ALA A 20 15.02 -47.83 7.70
CA ALA A 20 15.91 -47.70 6.56
C ALA A 20 15.27 -48.16 5.24
N GLY A 21 15.71 -47.53 4.15
CA GLY A 21 16.00 -48.21 2.88
C GLY A 21 14.86 -48.41 1.88
N LEU A 22 14.94 -47.71 0.74
CA LEU A 22 15.00 -48.38 -0.56
C LEU A 22 15.58 -47.45 -1.62
N VAL A 23 16.68 -47.89 -2.24
CA VAL A 23 17.31 -47.32 -3.43
C VAL A 23 16.54 -47.81 -4.66
N LEU A 24 16.20 -46.90 -5.59
CA LEU A 24 15.97 -47.27 -6.99
C LEU A 24 16.48 -46.17 -7.92
N LEU A 25 17.33 -46.59 -8.86
CA LEU A 25 18.14 -45.78 -9.77
C LEU A 25 17.92 -46.36 -11.17
N VAL A 26 17.21 -45.68 -12.07
CA VAL A 26 17.19 -45.91 -13.55
C VAL A 26 16.66 -44.61 -14.20
N TRP A 27 17.48 -43.73 -14.80
CA TRP A 27 18.10 -43.70 -16.15
C TRP A 27 17.30 -42.94 -17.24
N LEU A 28 17.83 -41.77 -17.60
CA LEU A 28 18.06 -41.16 -18.94
C LEU A 28 17.02 -41.23 -20.07
N CYS A 29 16.72 -40.05 -20.66
CA CYS A 29 16.82 -39.69 -22.10
C CYS A 29 16.60 -38.15 -22.23
N ALA A 30 17.59 -37.36 -22.66
CA ALA A 30 17.71 -36.78 -24.03
C ALA A 30 16.37 -36.18 -24.54
N GLY A 31 16.20 -34.87 -24.69
CA GLY A 31 16.95 -33.95 -25.57
C GLY A 31 16.09 -33.66 -26.81
N CYS A 32 15.81 -32.38 -27.13
CA CYS A 32 15.71 -31.84 -28.49
C CYS A 32 15.23 -30.38 -28.53
N SER A 33 16.01 -29.61 -29.27
CA SER A 33 15.90 -28.21 -29.70
C SER A 33 14.80 -27.92 -30.72
N ARG A 34 14.24 -26.70 -30.68
CA ARG A 34 13.64 -25.95 -31.80
C ARG A 34 14.13 -24.50 -31.61
N GLY A 35 14.86 -23.86 -32.52
CA GLY A 35 14.50 -23.50 -33.90
C GLY A 35 14.17 -21.99 -33.92
N PRO A 36 14.78 -21.14 -34.77
CA PRO A 36 14.72 -19.69 -34.62
C PRO A 36 13.44 -19.13 -35.25
N GLU A 37 12.70 -18.30 -34.52
CA GLU A 37 11.59 -17.53 -35.08
C GLU A 37 12.09 -16.17 -35.57
N SER A 38 11.96 -15.97 -36.88
CA SER A 38 12.04 -14.66 -37.53
C SER A 38 10.79 -13.85 -37.20
N SER A 39 10.96 -12.62 -36.75
CA SER A 39 9.90 -11.61 -36.84
C SER A 39 10.50 -10.28 -37.26
N SER A 40 10.03 -9.84 -38.44
CA SER A 40 10.27 -8.57 -39.10
C SER A 40 10.01 -7.36 -38.20
N GLU A 41 10.98 -6.47 -38.08
CA GLU A 41 10.75 -5.08 -37.68
C GLU A 41 10.03 -4.35 -38.81
N ALA A 42 8.72 -4.13 -38.64
CA ALA A 42 7.98 -3.13 -39.39
C ALA A 42 7.83 -1.89 -38.50
N THR A 43 8.72 -0.93 -38.73
CA THR A 43 8.63 0.43 -38.22
C THR A 43 7.38 1.10 -38.78
N SER A 44 6.40 1.42 -37.94
CA SER A 44 5.37 2.41 -38.27
C SER A 44 5.34 3.51 -37.23
N SER A 45 6.06 4.59 -37.56
CA SER A 45 5.91 5.91 -36.97
C SER A 45 4.47 6.39 -37.17
N SER A 46 3.73 6.61 -36.08
CA SER A 46 2.48 7.37 -36.11
C SER A 46 2.59 8.56 -35.17
N THR A 47 2.59 9.73 -35.78
CA THR A 47 2.56 11.06 -35.19
C THR A 47 1.29 11.23 -34.35
N ALA A 48 1.44 11.44 -33.04
CA ALA A 48 0.31 11.73 -32.15
C ALA A 48 0.12 13.26 -32.06
N THR A 49 -1.03 13.72 -32.56
CA THR A 49 -1.54 15.08 -32.36
C THR A 49 -2.00 15.23 -30.91
N THR A 50 -1.43 16.21 -30.22
CA THR A 50 -1.83 16.65 -28.88
C THR A 50 -3.24 17.22 -28.85
N SER A 51 -4.06 16.75 -27.91
CA SER A 51 -5.21 17.49 -27.39
C SER A 51 -5.31 17.25 -25.89
N ALA A 52 -5.46 18.36 -25.17
CA ALA A 52 -5.38 18.46 -23.73
C ALA A 52 -6.69 18.04 -23.08
N ASP A 53 -6.61 17.09 -22.15
CA ASP A 53 -7.38 17.07 -20.91
C ASP A 53 -6.60 16.23 -19.89
N GLY A 54 -6.32 16.83 -18.74
CA GLY A 54 -5.42 16.31 -17.72
C GLY A 54 -5.99 15.11 -16.97
N ALA A 55 -5.71 13.92 -17.48
CA ALA A 55 -5.47 12.73 -16.66
C ALA A 55 -4.07 12.25 -17.04
N GLU A 56 -3.16 12.27 -16.08
CA GLU A 56 -1.77 11.86 -16.28
C GLU A 56 -1.74 10.35 -16.61
N GLN A 57 -1.78 10.03 -17.91
CA GLN A 57 -1.70 8.68 -18.43
C GLN A 57 -0.26 8.20 -18.27
N VAL A 58 0.04 7.60 -17.11
CA VAL A 58 1.29 6.87 -16.91
C VAL A 58 1.34 5.75 -17.95
N SER A 59 2.34 5.81 -18.84
CA SER A 59 2.48 4.96 -20.02
C SER A 59 2.22 3.47 -19.75
N SER A 60 1.39 2.86 -20.61
CA SER A 60 0.87 1.49 -20.57
C SER A 60 1.92 0.41 -20.89
N SER A 61 2.99 0.34 -20.11
CA SER A 61 3.82 -0.88 -20.15
C SER A 61 2.98 -2.08 -19.68
N GLY A 62 2.79 -3.05 -20.59
CA GLY A 62 2.10 -4.31 -20.31
C GLY A 62 0.58 -4.36 -20.57
N GLY A 63 0.01 -3.41 -21.31
CA GLY A 63 -1.40 -3.47 -21.75
C GLY A 63 -2.45 -3.09 -20.69
N TRP A 64 -2.02 -2.43 -19.63
CA TRP A 64 -2.89 -1.91 -18.56
C TRP A 64 -3.41 -0.52 -18.95
N LEU A 65 -4.72 -0.32 -18.82
CA LEU A 65 -5.41 0.93 -19.16
C LEU A 65 -5.92 1.70 -17.93
N GLY A 66 -6.01 1.05 -16.78
CA GLY A 66 -6.67 1.56 -15.57
C GLY A 66 -8.19 1.44 -15.62
N SER A 67 -8.83 1.37 -14.46
CA SER A 67 -10.28 1.12 -14.35
C SER A 67 -11.16 2.14 -15.07
N THR A 68 -10.70 3.38 -15.24
CA THR A 68 -11.46 4.44 -15.91
C THR A 68 -11.78 4.08 -17.37
N ALA A 69 -10.89 3.35 -18.06
CA ALA A 69 -11.13 2.89 -19.42
C ALA A 69 -12.33 1.93 -19.52
N CYS A 70 -12.62 1.18 -18.45
CA CYS A 70 -13.74 0.25 -18.40
C CYS A 70 -15.10 0.97 -18.30
N ARG A 71 -15.13 2.22 -17.81
CA ARG A 71 -16.37 2.97 -17.56
C ARG A 71 -17.15 3.27 -18.84
N GLU A 72 -16.46 3.47 -19.96
CA GLU A 72 -17.05 3.81 -21.26
C GLU A 72 -18.12 2.78 -21.68
N CYS A 73 -17.81 1.49 -21.54
CA CYS A 73 -18.72 0.39 -21.90
C CYS A 73 -19.44 -0.22 -20.68
N HIS A 74 -18.86 -0.12 -19.48
CA HIS A 74 -19.35 -0.76 -18.26
C HIS A 74 -19.74 0.25 -17.17
N SER A 75 -20.43 1.33 -17.53
CA SER A 75 -20.76 2.44 -16.62
C SER A 75 -21.46 1.99 -15.33
N GLN A 76 -22.49 1.15 -15.42
CA GLN A 76 -23.23 0.67 -14.24
C GLN A 76 -22.37 -0.19 -13.31
N ILE A 77 -21.50 -1.05 -13.87
CA ILE A 77 -20.59 -1.90 -13.08
C ILE A 77 -19.56 -1.01 -12.40
N PHE A 78 -18.98 -0.08 -13.16
CA PHE A 78 -17.99 0.87 -12.65
C PHE A 78 -18.58 1.67 -11.48
N GLU A 79 -19.73 2.31 -11.68
CA GLU A 79 -20.39 3.11 -10.63
C GLU A 79 -20.67 2.29 -9.38
N ARG A 80 -21.21 1.06 -9.53
CA ARG A 80 -21.42 0.17 -8.39
C ARG A 80 -20.12 -0.22 -7.69
N TYR A 81 -19.08 -0.52 -8.45
CA TYR A 81 -17.81 -0.97 -7.92
C TYR A 81 -17.02 0.15 -7.23
N THR A 82 -17.17 1.40 -7.66
CA THR A 82 -16.51 2.55 -7.00
C THR A 82 -16.96 2.79 -5.56
N GLY A 83 -18.10 2.22 -5.13
CA GLY A 83 -18.52 2.20 -3.71
C GLY A 83 -18.08 0.96 -2.94
N HIS A 84 -17.40 0.00 -3.59
CA HIS A 84 -16.95 -1.24 -2.94
C HIS A 84 -15.67 -0.99 -2.12
N PRO A 85 -15.48 -1.60 -0.94
CA PRO A 85 -14.28 -1.40 -0.12
C PRO A 85 -12.94 -1.59 -0.84
N MET A 86 -12.87 -2.50 -1.81
CA MET A 86 -11.67 -2.70 -2.64
C MET A 86 -11.29 -1.46 -3.47
N TRP A 87 -12.25 -0.63 -3.84
CA TRP A 87 -11.97 0.64 -4.52
C TRP A 87 -11.27 1.66 -3.60
N HIS A 88 -11.51 1.57 -2.29
CA HIS A 88 -11.04 2.55 -1.31
C HIS A 88 -9.78 2.10 -0.55
N THR A 89 -9.04 1.11 -1.03
CA THR A 89 -7.90 0.53 -0.30
C THR A 89 -6.71 1.45 -0.17
N LEU A 90 -6.54 2.41 -1.08
CA LEU A 90 -5.47 3.38 -1.05
C LEU A 90 -5.96 4.67 -1.72
N ALA A 91 -5.64 5.81 -1.11
CA ALA A 91 -5.90 7.13 -1.67
C ALA A 91 -4.91 8.13 -1.09
N LYS A 92 -4.64 9.23 -1.81
CA LYS A 92 -4.07 10.42 -1.17
C LYS A 92 -4.96 10.90 -0.03
N THR A 93 -4.36 11.36 1.07
CA THR A 93 -5.08 11.77 2.29
C THR A 93 -6.16 12.83 2.00
N ASP A 94 -5.92 13.75 1.08
CA ASP A 94 -6.88 14.80 0.69
C ASP A 94 -8.05 14.29 -0.18
N LYS A 95 -7.92 13.07 -0.75
CA LYS A 95 -8.95 12.39 -1.54
C LYS A 95 -9.65 11.27 -0.78
N ALA A 96 -9.10 10.85 0.34
CA ALA A 96 -9.68 9.80 1.17
C ALA A 96 -11.01 10.26 1.79
N THR A 97 -12.01 9.38 1.82
CA THR A 97 -13.27 9.65 2.51
C THR A 97 -13.03 9.85 3.99
N ALA A 98 -13.45 10.98 4.56
CA ALA A 98 -13.32 11.23 6.00
C ALA A 98 -14.17 10.23 6.80
N ILE A 99 -13.52 9.44 7.65
CA ILE A 99 -14.15 8.45 8.55
C ILE A 99 -13.70 8.63 10.00
N GLU A 100 -12.65 9.40 10.22
CA GLU A 100 -11.94 9.52 11.47
C GLU A 100 -12.60 10.57 12.36
N ASN A 101 -12.64 10.31 13.67
CA ASN A 101 -13.08 11.29 14.65
C ASN A 101 -11.88 12.03 15.23
N PHE A 102 -11.84 13.34 15.03
CA PHE A 102 -10.80 14.23 15.55
C PHE A 102 -11.20 14.95 16.85
N SER A 103 -12.31 14.58 17.52
CA SER A 103 -12.65 15.08 18.85
C SER A 103 -11.74 14.50 19.94
N GLN A 104 -11.27 13.26 19.74
CA GLN A 104 -10.26 12.61 20.55
C GLN A 104 -9.11 12.20 19.64
N THR A 105 -7.98 12.89 19.72
CA THR A 105 -6.85 12.70 18.82
C THR A 105 -5.66 12.02 19.47
N SER A 106 -5.74 11.69 20.76
CA SER A 106 -4.60 11.16 21.53
C SER A 106 -4.96 9.86 22.24
N PHE A 107 -3.98 8.98 22.36
CA PHE A 107 -4.08 7.73 23.13
C PHE A 107 -2.73 7.37 23.76
N SER A 108 -2.78 6.60 24.86
CA SER A 108 -1.58 6.07 25.50
C SER A 108 -1.17 4.75 24.85
N GLY A 109 0.11 4.59 24.60
CA GLY A 109 0.70 3.32 24.20
C GLY A 109 1.63 2.74 25.26
N PRO A 110 2.35 1.66 24.92
CA PRO A 110 3.25 0.97 25.83
C PRO A 110 4.42 1.83 26.31
N ALA A 111 5.05 1.42 27.41
CA ALA A 111 6.26 2.04 27.97
C ALA A 111 6.15 3.55 28.26
N GLY A 112 4.93 4.07 28.47
CA GLY A 112 4.67 5.48 28.74
C GLY A 112 4.78 6.39 27.51
N LEU A 113 4.70 5.80 26.30
CA LEU A 113 4.55 6.56 25.07
C LEU A 113 3.12 7.06 24.93
N GLU A 114 2.98 8.27 24.42
CA GLU A 114 1.72 8.87 24.04
C GLU A 114 1.73 9.11 22.53
N TYR A 115 0.58 8.92 21.90
CA TYR A 115 0.40 9.12 20.46
C TYR A 115 -0.66 10.17 20.24
N ARG A 116 -0.46 11.00 19.21
CA ARG A 116 -1.43 12.02 18.83
C ARG A 116 -1.51 12.16 17.32
N VAL A 117 -2.70 12.45 16.81
CA VAL A 117 -2.92 12.87 15.43
C VAL A 117 -3.31 14.35 15.37
N GLU A 118 -2.91 15.02 14.30
CA GLU A 118 -3.24 16.40 14.01
C GLU A 118 -3.50 16.52 12.51
N VAL A 119 -4.57 17.24 12.12
CA VAL A 119 -4.78 17.65 10.74
C VAL A 119 -4.69 19.17 10.69
N ASN A 120 -3.78 19.68 9.88
CA ASN A 120 -3.64 21.12 9.65
C ASN A 120 -3.21 21.40 8.21
N GLU A 121 -3.35 22.65 7.78
CA GLU A 121 -2.89 23.06 6.46
C GLU A 121 -1.35 23.04 6.39
N GLY A 122 -0.79 22.27 5.46
CA GLY A 122 0.64 22.17 5.25
C GLY A 122 1.04 21.83 3.82
N PHE A 123 2.33 21.54 3.65
CA PHE A 123 2.85 20.93 2.44
C PHE A 123 2.95 19.41 2.67
N PRO A 124 2.42 18.57 1.77
CA PRO A 124 2.57 17.11 1.86
C PRO A 124 4.05 16.69 1.88
N ALA A 125 4.38 15.54 2.48
CA ALA A 125 5.75 15.03 2.41
C ALA A 125 6.14 14.76 0.95
N GLY A 126 7.39 15.06 0.60
CA GLY A 126 7.86 14.99 -0.78
C GLY A 126 7.53 16.22 -1.65
N SER A 127 6.76 17.19 -1.16
CA SER A 127 6.78 18.53 -1.78
C SER A 127 8.20 19.10 -1.68
N PRO A 128 8.74 19.70 -2.75
CA PRO A 128 10.06 20.31 -2.70
C PRO A 128 10.09 21.26 -1.50
N SER A 129 11.12 21.09 -0.66
CA SER A 129 11.25 21.87 0.57
C SER A 129 11.06 23.35 0.25
N THR A 130 10.42 24.06 1.17
CA THR A 130 10.03 25.48 1.09
C THR A 130 11.13 26.45 0.63
N SER A 131 12.38 26.00 0.52
CA SER A 131 13.50 26.70 -0.10
C SER A 131 13.38 26.93 -1.62
N SER A 132 12.55 26.18 -2.35
CA SER A 132 12.45 26.30 -3.82
C SER A 132 11.07 26.69 -4.35
N MET A 133 10.07 26.88 -3.50
CA MET A 133 8.74 27.33 -3.89
C MET A 133 8.63 28.86 -3.77
N PRO A 134 8.17 29.59 -4.81
CA PRO A 134 7.84 31.00 -4.70
C PRO A 134 6.79 31.21 -3.60
N ALA A 135 7.05 32.15 -2.69
CA ALA A 135 6.11 32.53 -1.64
C ALA A 135 4.73 32.86 -2.26
N GLY A 136 3.72 32.05 -1.95
CA GLY A 136 2.33 32.28 -2.36
C GLY A 136 1.78 31.45 -3.52
N SER A 137 2.52 30.48 -4.08
CA SER A 137 2.03 29.68 -5.24
C SER A 137 1.44 28.30 -4.93
N GLY A 138 1.57 27.79 -3.68
CA GLY A 138 1.02 26.50 -3.31
C GLY A 138 -0.30 26.63 -2.56
N SER A 139 -1.38 26.03 -3.08
CA SER A 139 -2.58 25.79 -2.27
C SER A 139 -2.20 24.82 -1.15
N ARG A 140 -2.26 25.32 0.09
CA ARG A 140 -1.95 24.56 1.30
C ARG A 140 -3.01 23.48 1.47
N GLN A 141 -2.62 22.21 1.42
CA GLN A 141 -3.55 21.07 1.53
C GLN A 141 -3.62 20.61 2.99
N PRO A 142 -4.72 19.96 3.41
CA PRO A 142 -4.75 19.28 4.70
C PRO A 142 -3.67 18.19 4.74
N VAL A 143 -2.80 18.26 5.74
CA VAL A 143 -1.77 17.25 6.00
C VAL A 143 -2.10 16.55 7.32
N GLN A 144 -2.08 15.22 7.28
CA GLN A 144 -2.21 14.38 8.46
C GLN A 144 -0.83 14.22 9.13
N TRP A 145 -0.72 14.66 10.38
CA TRP A 145 0.50 14.59 11.18
C TRP A 145 0.32 13.63 12.34
N HIS A 146 1.27 12.71 12.48
CA HIS A 146 1.25 11.71 13.52
C HIS A 146 2.42 11.95 14.46
N HIS A 147 2.12 11.91 15.75
CA HIS A 147 3.03 12.21 16.83
C HIS A 147 3.26 10.96 17.67
N GLU A 148 4.51 10.74 18.03
CA GLU A 148 4.91 9.89 19.13
C GLU A 148 5.64 10.78 20.14
N LEU A 149 5.17 10.79 21.37
CA LEU A 149 5.69 11.69 22.40
C LEU A 149 5.88 10.96 23.72
N ARG A 150 6.77 11.51 24.55
CA ARG A 150 6.98 11.04 25.92
C ARG A 150 7.05 12.22 26.87
N ARG A 151 6.43 12.06 28.03
CA ARG A 151 6.50 13.02 29.13
C ARG A 151 7.38 12.53 30.27
N ALA A 152 7.95 13.48 31.01
CA ALA A 152 8.59 13.23 32.28
C ALA A 152 7.53 13.04 33.38
N SER A 153 7.96 12.61 34.56
CA SER A 153 7.08 12.42 35.72
C SER A 153 6.40 13.70 36.19
N ASP A 154 6.97 14.87 35.89
CA ASP A 154 6.39 16.18 36.20
C ASP A 154 5.40 16.69 35.11
N GLY A 155 5.15 15.87 34.08
CA GLY A 155 4.27 16.18 32.96
C GLY A 155 4.91 16.98 31.82
N SER A 156 6.17 17.44 31.97
CA SER A 156 6.90 18.12 30.90
C SER A 156 7.17 17.18 29.72
N VAL A 157 7.18 17.71 28.49
CA VAL A 157 7.45 16.90 27.29
C VAL A 157 8.96 16.65 27.18
N LEU A 158 9.36 15.38 27.23
CA LEU A 158 10.74 14.96 27.00
C LEU A 158 11.08 14.98 25.51
N TYR A 159 10.18 14.47 24.68
CA TYR A 159 10.24 14.63 23.22
C TYR A 159 8.84 14.54 22.60
N ASP A 160 8.71 15.14 21.41
CA ASP A 160 7.56 15.01 20.52
C ASP A 160 8.11 14.85 19.09
N GLN A 161 8.06 13.62 18.56
CA GLN A 161 8.42 13.35 17.17
C GLN A 161 7.15 13.43 16.31
N ARG A 162 7.14 14.41 15.42
CA ARG A 162 6.03 14.73 14.52
C ARG A 162 6.38 14.38 13.07
N VAL A 163 5.56 13.55 12.42
CA VAL A 163 5.81 13.06 11.06
C VAL A 163 4.56 13.21 10.17
N PRO A 164 4.68 13.76 8.95
CA PRO A 164 3.55 13.89 8.03
C PRO A 164 3.31 12.59 7.25
N PHE A 165 2.05 12.38 6.89
CA PHE A 165 1.60 11.23 6.10
C PHE A 165 0.61 11.66 5.00
N GLU A 166 0.88 11.29 3.75
CA GLU A 166 0.09 11.72 2.59
C GLU A 166 -0.75 10.65 1.90
N ILE A 167 -0.63 9.38 2.30
CA ILE A 167 -1.37 8.26 1.69
C ILE A 167 -2.16 7.54 2.77
N ALA A 168 -3.48 7.52 2.63
CA ALA A 168 -4.36 6.66 3.41
C ALA A 168 -4.33 5.23 2.84
N VAL A 169 -4.25 4.23 3.72
CA VAL A 169 -4.32 2.81 3.35
C VAL A 169 -5.36 2.08 4.19
N GLY A 170 -6.19 1.28 3.53
CA GLY A 170 -7.37 0.64 4.11
C GLY A 170 -8.66 1.35 3.72
N SER A 171 -9.67 0.56 3.39
CA SER A 171 -10.99 1.03 2.94
C SER A 171 -11.75 1.83 4.00
N GLY A 172 -11.33 1.77 5.26
CA GLY A 172 -12.06 2.35 6.38
C GLY A 172 -13.17 1.46 6.92
N ALA A 173 -13.43 0.28 6.33
CA ALA A 173 -14.46 -0.63 6.83
C ALA A 173 -14.14 -1.17 8.23
N HIS A 174 -12.87 -1.54 8.46
CA HIS A 174 -12.37 -1.97 9.78
C HIS A 174 -11.43 -0.94 10.38
N GLY A 175 -10.57 -0.37 9.53
CA GLY A 175 -9.66 0.68 9.94
C GLY A 175 -8.90 1.27 8.77
N ARG A 176 -8.14 2.31 9.08
CA ARG A 176 -7.27 3.01 8.15
C ARG A 176 -5.96 3.35 8.82
N SER A 177 -4.88 3.07 8.11
CA SER A 177 -3.53 3.47 8.47
C SER A 177 -3.00 4.45 7.42
N TRP A 178 -1.78 4.93 7.60
CA TRP A 178 -1.19 5.92 6.71
C TRP A 178 0.23 5.58 6.30
N LEU A 179 0.61 5.98 5.10
CA LEU A 179 1.94 5.86 4.53
C LEU A 179 2.53 7.23 4.19
N ARG A 180 3.84 7.37 4.41
CA ARG A 180 4.65 8.50 3.94
C ARG A 180 5.63 8.03 2.87
N ASN A 181 5.90 8.86 1.89
CA ASN A 181 6.94 8.64 0.89
C ASN A 181 8.21 9.39 1.26
N VAL A 182 9.34 8.68 1.30
CA VAL A 182 10.67 9.28 1.41
C VAL A 182 11.49 8.75 0.25
N GLU A 183 11.68 9.59 -0.77
CA GLU A 183 12.50 9.28 -1.95
C GLU A 183 12.12 7.97 -2.66
N GLY A 184 10.82 7.68 -2.76
CA GLY A 184 10.29 6.46 -3.37
C GLY A 184 10.18 5.29 -2.39
N ARG A 185 10.50 5.45 -1.11
CA ARG A 185 10.34 4.42 -0.07
C ARG A 185 9.14 4.75 0.79
N LEU A 186 8.26 3.76 0.97
CA LEU A 186 7.05 3.93 1.77
C LEU A 186 7.28 3.45 3.20
N TYR A 187 6.76 4.22 4.16
CA TYR A 187 6.81 3.89 5.58
C TYR A 187 5.43 3.99 6.20
N GLN A 188 5.05 2.98 6.97
CA GLN A 188 3.77 2.90 7.64
C GLN A 188 3.81 3.68 8.95
N SER A 189 2.73 4.39 9.24
CA SER A 189 2.52 5.03 10.53
C SER A 189 2.33 4.03 11.68
N PRO A 190 2.81 4.33 12.90
CA PRO A 190 2.47 3.57 14.10
C PRO A 190 1.02 3.74 14.55
N ILE A 191 0.25 4.65 13.94
CA ILE A 191 -1.12 4.97 14.36
C ILE A 191 -2.11 4.53 13.29
N THR A 192 -3.19 3.88 13.72
CA THR A 192 -4.33 3.45 12.90
C THR A 192 -5.64 3.96 13.54
N TRP A 193 -6.58 4.36 12.69
CA TRP A 193 -7.97 4.57 13.07
C TRP A 193 -8.72 3.24 12.95
N TYR A 194 -9.38 2.81 14.02
CA TYR A 194 -10.23 1.62 14.04
C TYR A 194 -11.70 2.08 13.96
N ALA A 195 -12.35 1.78 12.84
CA ALA A 195 -13.64 2.34 12.48
C ALA A 195 -14.80 1.72 13.26
N GLU A 196 -14.74 0.42 13.56
CA GLU A 196 -15.81 -0.29 14.29
C GLU A 196 -16.01 0.26 15.71
N ASP A 197 -14.89 0.53 16.39
CA ASP A 197 -14.88 1.02 17.77
C ASP A 197 -14.73 2.55 17.86
N GLY A 198 -14.49 3.22 16.72
CA GLY A 198 -14.35 4.67 16.64
C GLY A 198 -13.19 5.23 17.47
N HIS A 199 -12.01 4.62 17.41
CA HIS A 199 -10.85 5.06 18.19
C HIS A 199 -9.53 5.01 17.43
N TRP A 200 -8.56 5.77 17.93
CA TRP A 200 -7.16 5.71 17.50
C TRP A 200 -6.40 4.68 18.33
N GLY A 201 -5.57 3.89 17.68
CA GLY A 201 -4.71 2.92 18.35
C GLY A 201 -3.43 2.64 17.57
N LEU A 202 -2.61 1.74 18.11
CA LEU A 202 -1.39 1.31 17.42
C LEU A 202 -1.74 0.51 16.16
N SER A 203 -1.00 0.77 15.09
CA SER A 203 -1.07 -0.02 13.86
C SER A 203 -0.73 -1.49 14.13
N PRO A 204 -1.34 -2.45 13.40
CA PRO A 204 -1.04 -3.87 13.59
C PRO A 204 0.46 -4.19 13.50
N GLY A 205 0.97 -4.92 14.48
CA GLY A 205 2.39 -5.32 14.56
C GLY A 205 3.33 -4.31 15.23
N TYR A 206 2.82 -3.21 15.81
CA TYR A 206 3.59 -2.31 16.69
C TYR A 206 3.59 -2.80 18.15
N ALA A 207 4.01 -4.04 18.36
CA ALA A 207 4.20 -4.56 19.72
C ALA A 207 5.39 -3.83 20.41
N PRO A 208 5.40 -3.68 21.75
CA PRO A 208 6.48 -2.97 22.46
C PRO A 208 7.90 -3.47 22.12
N GLU A 209 8.03 -4.78 21.89
CA GLU A 209 9.28 -5.46 21.54
C GLU A 209 9.75 -5.21 20.08
N PHE A 210 8.85 -4.77 19.20
CA PHE A 210 9.08 -4.52 17.78
C PHE A 210 8.50 -3.16 17.38
N HIS A 211 9.04 -2.11 17.99
CA HIS A 211 8.54 -0.74 17.82
C HIS A 211 9.42 0.09 16.87
N ASP A 212 9.18 -0.05 15.56
CA ASP A 212 9.92 0.67 14.50
C ASP A 212 9.61 2.18 14.44
N ARG A 213 8.81 2.72 15.37
CA ARG A 213 8.41 4.14 15.42
C ARG A 213 7.81 4.58 14.08
N PHE A 214 8.46 5.49 13.35
CA PHE A 214 8.01 5.95 12.02
C PHE A 214 8.82 5.34 10.86
N GLU A 215 9.62 4.30 11.13
CA GLU A 215 10.58 3.71 10.20
C GLU A 215 10.15 2.31 9.71
N ARG A 216 8.93 1.86 10.02
CA ARG A 216 8.41 0.59 9.51
C ARG A 216 8.22 0.66 8.00
N ARG A 217 9.07 -0.04 7.26
CA ARG A 217 9.06 -0.04 5.79
C ARG A 217 7.88 -0.83 5.22
N VAL A 218 7.25 -0.27 4.18
CA VAL A 218 6.26 -0.93 3.34
C VAL A 218 6.93 -1.39 2.06
N THR A 219 6.89 -2.69 1.82
CA THR A 219 7.52 -3.34 0.67
C THR A 219 6.49 -3.62 -0.42
N HIS A 220 6.97 -4.06 -1.58
CA HIS A 220 6.10 -4.54 -2.66
C HIS A 220 5.12 -5.65 -2.18
N ALA A 221 5.52 -6.48 -1.20
CA ALA A 221 4.66 -7.54 -0.66
C ALA A 221 3.41 -7.02 0.08
N CYS A 222 3.49 -5.83 0.68
CA CYS A 222 2.30 -5.19 1.27
C CYS A 222 1.44 -4.58 0.16
N LEU A 223 2.06 -3.87 -0.78
CA LEU A 223 1.35 -3.18 -1.86
C LEU A 223 0.70 -4.15 -2.86
N SER A 224 1.19 -5.39 -2.96
CA SER A 224 0.58 -6.44 -3.78
C SER A 224 -0.82 -6.84 -3.32
N CYS A 225 -1.28 -6.40 -2.15
CA CYS A 225 -2.67 -6.55 -1.72
C CYS A 225 -3.37 -5.23 -1.41
N HIS A 226 -2.62 -4.14 -1.17
CA HIS A 226 -3.20 -2.87 -0.72
C HIS A 226 -3.26 -1.77 -1.79
N ALA A 227 -2.60 -1.96 -2.93
CA ALA A 227 -2.65 -1.04 -4.07
C ALA A 227 -3.15 -1.74 -5.34
N GLY A 228 -3.76 -0.99 -6.25
CA GLY A 228 -4.07 -1.45 -7.60
C GLY A 228 -2.82 -1.88 -8.33
N ARG A 229 -1.91 -0.93 -8.55
CA ARG A 229 -0.63 -1.17 -9.21
C ARG A 229 0.41 -0.16 -8.75
N ALA A 230 1.34 -0.61 -7.89
CA ALA A 230 2.54 0.15 -7.56
C ALA A 230 3.55 0.10 -8.72
N ILE A 231 4.38 1.12 -8.85
CA ILE A 231 5.40 1.23 -9.91
C ILE A 231 6.78 1.04 -9.28
N PRO A 232 7.34 -0.18 -9.27
CA PRO A 232 8.66 -0.41 -8.70
C PRO A 232 9.75 0.31 -9.51
N LEU A 233 10.78 0.77 -8.82
CA LEU A 233 12.00 1.25 -9.47
C LEU A 233 12.88 0.04 -9.81
N ALA A 234 13.28 -0.06 -11.08
CA ALA A 234 14.05 -1.20 -11.56
C ALA A 234 15.34 -1.41 -10.74
N GLY A 235 15.55 -2.63 -10.26
CA GLY A 235 16.72 -2.98 -9.44
C GLY A 235 16.62 -2.60 -7.95
N GLU A 236 15.54 -1.93 -7.51
CA GLU A 236 15.32 -1.54 -6.12
C GLU A 236 13.96 -2.06 -5.60
N PRO A 237 13.89 -3.29 -5.02
CA PRO A 237 12.62 -3.96 -4.70
C PRO A 237 11.68 -3.20 -3.75
N ASP A 238 12.22 -2.33 -2.90
CA ASP A 238 11.48 -1.54 -1.92
C ASP A 238 11.50 -0.03 -2.22
N ARG A 239 11.73 0.32 -3.49
CA ARG A 239 11.65 1.70 -3.97
C ARG A 239 10.73 1.77 -5.18
N PHE A 240 9.94 2.83 -5.23
CA PHE A 240 8.93 3.08 -6.24
C PHE A 240 9.26 4.36 -7.01
N GLN A 241 8.74 4.45 -8.23
CA GLN A 241 8.93 5.62 -9.10
C GLN A 241 8.09 6.80 -8.64
N ASP A 242 8.23 7.93 -9.33
CA ASP A 242 7.27 9.04 -9.27
C ASP A 242 6.54 9.09 -10.63
N PRO A 243 5.21 8.88 -10.69
CA PRO A 243 4.31 8.58 -9.56
C PRO A 243 4.52 7.18 -8.95
N LEU A 244 4.13 7.03 -7.68
CA LEU A 244 4.28 5.76 -6.91
C LEU A 244 3.37 4.64 -7.40
N PHE A 245 2.18 5.01 -7.89
CA PHE A 245 1.12 4.09 -8.27
C PHE A 245 0.62 4.46 -9.66
N ALA A 246 0.48 3.46 -10.52
CA ALA A 246 -0.28 3.61 -11.76
C ALA A 246 -1.79 3.53 -11.48
N GLU A 247 -2.18 2.84 -10.40
CA GLU A 247 -3.55 2.82 -9.89
C GLU A 247 -3.52 2.62 -8.37
N GLU A 248 -4.14 3.52 -7.61
CA GLU A 248 -4.17 3.47 -6.15
C GLU A 248 -5.14 2.38 -5.66
N SER A 249 -6.37 2.40 -6.16
CA SER A 249 -7.45 1.46 -5.87
C SER A 249 -7.19 0.04 -6.39
N ILE A 250 -7.71 -1.00 -5.71
CA ILE A 250 -7.83 -2.34 -6.33
C ILE A 250 -8.87 -2.26 -7.44
N GLY A 251 -8.40 -1.92 -8.64
CA GLY A 251 -9.20 -1.65 -9.83
C GLY A 251 -9.67 -2.90 -10.59
N CYS A 252 -10.39 -2.69 -11.68
CA CYS A 252 -10.96 -3.74 -12.53
C CYS A 252 -9.89 -4.71 -13.02
N GLU A 253 -8.79 -4.16 -13.56
CA GLU A 253 -7.72 -4.95 -14.15
C GLU A 253 -6.95 -5.77 -13.10
N ARG A 254 -7.06 -5.44 -11.81
CA ARG A 254 -6.43 -6.22 -10.74
C ARG A 254 -7.01 -7.63 -10.61
N CYS A 255 -8.27 -7.79 -10.98
CA CYS A 255 -8.97 -9.08 -11.02
C CYS A 255 -9.09 -9.63 -12.45
N HIS A 256 -9.23 -8.76 -13.45
CA HIS A 256 -9.50 -9.15 -14.84
C HIS A 256 -8.26 -9.19 -15.75
N GLY A 257 -7.11 -8.71 -15.27
CA GLY A 257 -5.90 -8.56 -16.06
C GLY A 257 -5.89 -7.31 -16.96
N PRO A 258 -4.80 -7.10 -17.73
CA PRO A 258 -4.64 -5.94 -18.60
C PRO A 258 -5.72 -5.92 -19.71
N GLY A 259 -6.42 -4.80 -19.83
CA GLY A 259 -7.62 -4.66 -20.67
C GLY A 259 -7.37 -4.15 -22.09
N GLU A 260 -6.14 -3.78 -22.47
CA GLU A 260 -5.86 -3.12 -23.75
C GLU A 260 -6.39 -3.88 -24.96
N GLN A 261 -6.07 -5.17 -25.08
CA GLN A 261 -6.52 -5.99 -26.21
C GLN A 261 -8.04 -6.15 -26.24
N HIS A 262 -8.67 -6.26 -25.06
CA HIS A 262 -10.12 -6.37 -24.93
C HIS A 262 -10.82 -5.11 -25.44
N VAL A 263 -10.36 -3.93 -25.03
CA VAL A 263 -10.91 -2.64 -25.47
C VAL A 263 -10.69 -2.44 -26.97
N GLN A 264 -9.49 -2.72 -27.48
CA GLN A 264 -9.19 -2.58 -28.90
C GLN A 264 -10.06 -3.49 -29.78
N TRP A 265 -10.28 -4.74 -29.36
CA TRP A 265 -11.15 -5.67 -30.09
C TRP A 265 -12.57 -5.13 -30.27
N HIS A 266 -13.18 -4.61 -29.20
CA HIS A 266 -14.52 -4.02 -29.25
C HIS A 266 -14.57 -2.74 -30.09
N ARG A 267 -13.55 -1.88 -30.02
CA ARG A 267 -13.46 -0.67 -30.85
C ARG A 267 -13.36 -0.99 -32.34
N ASN A 268 -12.59 -2.00 -32.70
CA ASN A 268 -12.45 -2.43 -34.09
C ASN A 268 -13.76 -2.99 -34.65
N ILE A 269 -14.53 -3.72 -33.85
CA ILE A 269 -15.87 -4.19 -34.24
C ILE A 269 -16.85 -3.03 -34.39
N ALA A 270 -16.81 -2.04 -33.51
CA ALA A 270 -17.70 -0.88 -33.59
C ALA A 270 -17.41 0.04 -34.79
N ALA A 271 -16.19 0.00 -35.33
CA ALA A 271 -15.76 0.80 -36.47
C ALA A 271 -15.98 0.15 -37.84
N ALA A 272 -16.35 -1.14 -37.86
CA ALA A 272 -16.61 -1.93 -39.06
C ALA A 272 -18.10 -1.92 -39.43
#